data_AF-A0A2T4I9P3-F1
#
_entry.id   AF-A0A2T4I9P3-F1
#
_cell.length_a   1.000
_cell.length_b   1.000
_cell.length_c   1.000
_cell.angle_alpha   90.00
_cell.angle_beta   90.00
_cell.angle_gamma   90.00
#
_symmetry.space_group_name_H-M   'P 1'
#
loop_
_entity.id
_entity.type
_entity.pdbx_description
1 polymer ?
#
loop_
_entity_poly.entity_id
_entity_poly.type
_entity_poly.pdbx_seq_one_letter_code
_entity_poly.pdbx_strand_id
1 'polypeptide(L)'
;MKKLLTILGSVGLVVTTSAAVIACGDKSQQKAPDKKEENKPADEKKEEKTEEPRKEEEKKEETKQPNFSSVENQVFSNFEPDENNIIPQTKIKQELAKKLDVSQPELQELKVDYEKKTGSVFLPKHNKTLNFKFSTYLELGELQAEKKNNFSVVSQTKIKEELAKKLKTDSSKLQELKVDYEKNTGTVKGPKSSNPIEFRFSVKEAK
;
A
#
# COMPACT_ATOMS: atom_id res chain seq x y z
N MET A 1 24.28 30.72 37.89
CA MET A 1 24.10 32.14 37.50
C MET A 1 22.86 32.24 36.61
N LYS A 2 21.94 33.14 36.98
CA LYS A 2 20.71 33.49 36.24
C LYS A 2 21.06 34.31 35.00
N LYS A 3 20.41 34.06 33.84
CA LYS A 3 19.92 35.03 32.81
C LYS A 3 18.85 34.29 31.97
N LEU A 4 17.55 34.50 32.20
CA LEU A 4 16.62 35.49 31.61
C LEU A 4 16.52 35.37 30.07
N LEU A 5 15.47 34.74 29.51
CA LEU A 5 14.09 35.20 29.21
C LEU A 5 13.97 36.14 27.99
N THR A 6 12.92 35.88 27.19
CA THR A 6 12.27 36.70 26.13
C THR A 6 12.82 36.43 24.73
N ILE A 7 12.04 35.99 23.72
CA ILE A 7 10.98 36.68 22.96
C ILE A 7 10.06 35.59 22.36
N LEU A 8 8.77 35.42 22.68
CA LEU A 8 7.57 36.22 22.36
C LEU A 8 7.28 36.39 20.85
N GLY A 9 6.24 35.72 20.35
CA GLY A 9 5.67 35.91 19.00
C GLY A 9 5.74 34.61 18.19
N SER A 10 4.67 34.00 17.71
CA SER A 10 3.36 34.54 17.34
C SER A 10 2.36 33.37 17.28
N VAL A 11 1.30 33.46 18.08
CA VAL A 11 0.10 32.64 17.91
C VAL A 11 -0.63 33.19 16.69
N GLY A 12 -0.43 32.55 15.54
CA GLY A 12 -1.23 32.77 14.35
C GLY A 12 -2.57 32.08 14.50
N LEU A 13 -3.56 32.81 15.03
CA LEU A 13 -4.99 32.48 14.92
C LEU A 13 -5.37 32.46 13.43
N VAL A 14 -5.41 31.30 12.80
CA VAL A 14 -6.09 31.17 11.50
C VAL A 14 -7.57 31.00 11.78
N VAL A 15 -8.29 32.09 11.56
CA VAL A 15 -9.73 32.23 11.70
C VAL A 15 -10.44 31.25 10.76
N THR A 16 -11.27 30.43 11.38
CA THR A 16 -12.37 29.69 10.76
C THR A 16 -13.25 30.63 9.95
N THR A 17 -13.30 30.43 8.63
CA THR A 17 -14.43 30.89 7.82
C THR A 17 -14.99 29.70 7.06
N SER A 18 -15.93 29.00 7.70
CA SER A 18 -16.82 28.06 7.03
C SER A 18 -17.79 28.86 6.18
N ALA A 19 -17.46 29.11 4.91
CA ALA A 19 -18.44 29.55 3.93
C ALA A 19 -19.15 28.33 3.36
N ALA A 20 -20.31 27.99 3.95
CA ALA A 20 -21.28 27.13 3.31
C ALA A 20 -21.92 27.91 2.15
N VAL A 21 -21.67 27.48 0.92
CA VAL A 21 -22.46 27.96 -0.23
C VAL A 21 -23.67 27.06 -0.34
N ILE A 22 -24.74 27.44 0.36
CA ILE A 22 -26.09 26.94 0.10
C ILE A 22 -26.60 27.75 -1.09
N ALA A 23 -26.53 27.17 -2.28
CA ALA A 23 -27.34 27.64 -3.40
C ALA A 23 -28.76 27.10 -3.23
N CYS A 24 -29.54 27.77 -2.37
CA CYS A 24 -30.99 27.77 -2.48
C CYS A 24 -31.34 28.55 -3.75
N GLY A 25 -31.44 27.86 -4.89
CA GLY A 25 -32.14 28.35 -6.06
C GLY A 25 -33.63 28.40 -5.75
N ASP A 26 -34.10 29.58 -5.37
CA ASP A 26 -35.47 29.85 -4.95
C ASP A 26 -36.43 29.94 -6.16
N LYS A 27 -37.54 29.21 -6.04
CA LYS A 27 -38.92 29.45 -6.53
C LYS A 27 -39.19 30.10 -7.90
N SER A 28 -40.01 29.41 -8.72
CA SER A 28 -41.40 29.77 -9.10
C SER A 28 -41.93 28.70 -10.09
N GLN A 29 -43.19 28.28 -10.21
CA GLN A 29 -44.48 28.96 -10.10
C GLN A 29 -45.63 28.01 -9.68
N GLN A 30 -46.51 28.55 -8.83
CA GLN A 30 -47.99 28.47 -8.78
C GLN A 30 -48.78 27.15 -8.74
N LYS A 31 -49.65 27.07 -7.72
CA LYS A 31 -50.81 26.16 -7.59
C LYS A 31 -52.06 26.68 -8.32
N ALA A 32 -52.80 25.72 -8.91
CA ALA A 32 -54.27 25.57 -9.10
C ALA A 32 -55.04 26.53 -10.07
N PRO A 33 -56.24 26.17 -10.62
CA PRO A 33 -57.20 25.14 -10.15
C PRO A 33 -57.92 24.24 -11.21
N ASP A 34 -58.77 23.37 -10.67
CA ASP A 34 -59.68 22.33 -11.18
C ASP A 34 -60.32 22.44 -12.58
N LYS A 35 -60.52 21.27 -13.21
CA LYS A 35 -61.82 20.90 -13.80
C LYS A 35 -62.06 19.37 -13.81
N LYS A 36 -63.28 19.04 -13.41
CA LYS A 36 -63.95 17.74 -13.18
C LYS A 36 -63.93 16.81 -14.40
N GLU A 37 -63.93 15.49 -14.16
CA GLU A 37 -65.09 14.63 -14.46
C GLU A 37 -65.02 13.26 -13.76
N GLU A 38 -66.18 12.88 -13.20
CA GLU A 38 -66.49 11.63 -12.53
C GLU A 38 -66.67 10.47 -13.52
N ASN A 39 -66.21 9.26 -13.19
CA ASN A 39 -67.08 8.10 -12.89
C ASN A 39 -66.28 6.80 -12.72
N LYS A 40 -66.56 6.11 -11.60
CA LYS A 40 -66.28 4.71 -11.25
C LYS A 40 -67.52 3.85 -11.63
N PRO A 41 -67.60 2.51 -11.39
CA PRO A 41 -66.62 1.40 -11.36
C PRO A 41 -67.19 0.10 -12.04
N ALA A 42 -66.61 -1.07 -11.71
CA ALA A 42 -67.08 -2.48 -11.86
C ALA A 42 -66.46 -3.27 -13.04
N ASP A 43 -66.11 -4.55 -12.99
CA ASP A 43 -66.07 -5.56 -11.92
C ASP A 43 -65.15 -6.73 -12.36
N GLU A 44 -64.73 -7.52 -11.37
CA GLU A 44 -64.07 -8.85 -11.32
C GLU A 44 -63.89 -9.73 -12.59
N LYS A 45 -62.72 -10.39 -12.72
CA LYS A 45 -62.59 -11.87 -12.54
C LYS A 45 -61.15 -12.41 -12.54
N LYS A 46 -60.93 -13.32 -11.59
CA LYS A 46 -59.77 -14.18 -11.32
C LYS A 46 -59.34 -15.02 -12.53
N GLU A 47 -58.04 -15.31 -12.64
CA GLU A 47 -57.57 -16.69 -12.77
C GLU A 47 -56.14 -16.85 -12.24
N GLU A 48 -55.95 -17.97 -11.57
CA GLU A 48 -54.87 -18.36 -10.66
C GLU A 48 -54.01 -19.42 -11.38
N LYS A 49 -52.69 -19.21 -11.47
CA LYS A 49 -51.73 -20.25 -11.88
C LYS A 49 -50.44 -20.17 -11.06
N THR A 50 -50.45 -20.99 -10.01
CA THR A 50 -49.46 -22.00 -9.62
C THR A 50 -47.96 -21.67 -9.65
N GLU A 51 -47.37 -21.89 -8.48
CA GLU A 51 -45.97 -21.86 -8.07
C GLU A 51 -44.96 -22.49 -9.04
N GLU A 52 -43.83 -21.79 -9.22
CA GLU A 52 -42.50 -22.40 -9.11
C GLU A 52 -41.66 -21.50 -8.20
N PRO A 53 -41.22 -21.94 -7.00
CA PRO A 53 -40.19 -21.25 -6.28
C PRO A 53 -38.88 -21.52 -7.03
N ARG A 54 -38.45 -20.57 -7.86
CA ARG A 54 -37.05 -20.54 -8.28
C ARG A 54 -36.23 -20.42 -7.01
N LYS A 55 -35.68 -21.55 -6.58
CA LYS A 55 -34.53 -21.59 -5.68
C LYS A 55 -33.47 -20.71 -6.34
N GLU A 56 -33.40 -19.45 -5.91
CA GLU A 56 -32.12 -18.77 -5.85
C GLU A 56 -31.28 -19.69 -4.99
N GLU A 57 -30.47 -20.51 -5.65
CA GLU A 57 -29.26 -21.02 -5.05
C GLU A 57 -28.49 -19.77 -4.62
N GLU A 58 -28.71 -19.36 -3.37
CA GLU A 58 -27.71 -18.68 -2.58
C GLU A 58 -26.48 -19.57 -2.70
N LYS A 59 -25.66 -19.26 -3.71
CA LYS A 59 -24.27 -19.58 -3.73
C LYS A 59 -23.76 -18.84 -2.50
N LYS A 60 -23.79 -19.52 -1.35
CA LYS A 60 -22.99 -19.18 -0.19
C LYS A 60 -21.58 -19.11 -0.76
N GLU A 61 -21.17 -17.92 -1.15
CA GLU A 61 -19.77 -17.58 -1.13
C GLU A 61 -19.39 -17.90 0.31
N GLU A 62 -18.75 -19.06 0.50
CA GLU A 62 -17.93 -19.26 1.67
C GLU A 62 -16.99 -18.06 1.65
N THR A 63 -17.33 -17.03 2.42
CA THR A 63 -16.47 -15.91 2.68
C THR A 63 -15.28 -16.50 3.38
N LYS A 64 -14.27 -16.90 2.59
CA LYS A 64 -12.96 -17.28 3.12
C LYS A 64 -12.54 -16.11 3.97
N GLN A 65 -12.46 -16.33 5.28
CA GLN A 65 -11.99 -15.29 6.17
C GLN A 65 -10.57 -14.93 5.77
N PRO A 66 -10.24 -13.64 5.64
CA PRO A 66 -8.89 -13.24 5.30
C PRO A 66 -7.88 -13.79 6.31
N ASN A 67 -6.73 -14.25 5.81
CA ASN A 67 -5.68 -14.79 6.66
C ASN A 67 -4.91 -13.69 7.39
N PHE A 68 -5.52 -13.08 8.42
CA PHE A 68 -4.94 -11.97 9.16
C PHE A 68 -3.60 -12.31 9.83
N SER A 69 -3.40 -13.55 10.26
CA SER A 69 -2.17 -13.96 10.96
C SER A 69 -0.94 -13.93 10.05
N SER A 70 -1.12 -13.95 8.72
CA SER A 70 -0.03 -13.80 7.75
C SER A 70 0.53 -12.37 7.64
N VAL A 71 -0.17 -11.38 8.22
CA VAL A 71 0.17 -9.96 8.11
C VAL A 71 0.34 -9.31 9.48
N GLU A 72 -0.56 -9.61 10.43
CA GLU A 72 -0.65 -8.93 11.72
C GLU A 72 0.66 -9.05 12.52
N ASN A 73 1.32 -7.91 12.74
CA ASN A 73 2.59 -7.74 13.44
C ASN A 73 3.77 -8.52 12.85
N GLN A 74 3.65 -9.01 11.61
CA GLN A 74 4.69 -9.78 10.91
C GLN A 74 5.37 -8.96 9.82
N VAL A 75 6.58 -9.39 9.43
CA VAL A 75 7.22 -8.94 8.20
C VAL A 75 6.59 -9.69 7.04
N PHE A 76 5.58 -9.10 6.40
CA PHE A 76 4.76 -9.82 5.43
C PHE A 76 5.40 -9.92 4.04
N SER A 77 6.30 -8.98 3.71
CA SER A 77 6.98 -8.94 2.41
C SER A 77 8.27 -8.12 2.43
N ASN A 78 9.06 -8.28 1.37
CA ASN A 78 10.15 -7.40 0.99
C ASN A 78 9.74 -6.58 -0.25
N PHE A 79 10.02 -5.28 -0.23
CA PHE A 79 9.80 -4.40 -1.36
C PHE A 79 11.13 -3.89 -1.89
N GLU A 80 11.49 -4.32 -3.11
CA GLU A 80 12.65 -3.78 -3.79
C GLU A 80 12.43 -2.28 -4.10
N PRO A 81 13.31 -1.39 -3.59
CA PRO A 81 13.23 0.02 -3.90
C PRO A 81 13.69 0.31 -5.34
N ASP A 82 13.30 1.47 -5.86
CA ASP A 82 13.83 1.96 -7.14
C ASP A 82 15.21 2.65 -6.99
N GLU A 83 15.70 3.23 -8.08
CA GLU A 83 16.96 4.00 -8.12
C GLU A 83 16.98 5.25 -7.22
N ASN A 84 15.81 5.70 -6.76
CA ASN A 84 15.63 6.82 -5.85
C ASN A 84 15.44 6.36 -4.40
N ASN A 85 15.54 5.06 -4.13
CA ASN A 85 15.24 4.43 -2.85
C ASN A 85 13.76 4.59 -2.43
N ILE A 86 12.82 4.57 -3.39
CA ILE A 86 11.39 4.80 -3.16
C ILE A 86 10.61 3.50 -3.34
N ILE A 87 9.63 3.29 -2.45
CA ILE A 87 8.64 2.20 -2.53
C ILE A 87 7.24 2.81 -2.60
N PRO A 88 6.53 2.68 -3.73
CA PRO A 88 5.16 3.16 -3.85
C PRO A 88 4.21 2.45 -2.88
N GLN A 89 3.37 3.21 -2.17
CA GLN A 89 2.34 2.64 -1.29
C GLN A 89 1.38 1.73 -2.04
N THR A 90 1.15 2.01 -3.33
CA THR A 90 0.34 1.14 -4.19
C THR A 90 0.86 -0.29 -4.18
N LYS A 91 2.18 -0.52 -4.36
CA LYS A 91 2.79 -1.86 -4.31
C LYS A 91 2.54 -2.57 -2.97
N ILE A 92 2.70 -1.85 -1.86
CA ILE A 92 2.42 -2.38 -0.51
C ILE A 92 0.96 -2.81 -0.41
N LYS A 93 0.03 -1.97 -0.87
CA LYS A 93 -1.41 -2.25 -0.88
C LYS A 93 -1.75 -3.48 -1.73
N GLN A 94 -1.11 -3.66 -2.90
CA GLN A 94 -1.39 -4.82 -3.75
C GLN A 94 -0.91 -6.12 -3.09
N GLU A 95 0.27 -6.13 -2.47
CA GLU A 95 0.77 -7.32 -1.80
C GLU A 95 -0.02 -7.66 -0.53
N LEU A 96 -0.48 -6.66 0.22
CA LEU A 96 -1.42 -6.89 1.32
C LEU A 96 -2.72 -7.54 0.83
N ALA A 97 -3.30 -7.03 -0.26
CA ALA A 97 -4.51 -7.57 -0.85
C ALA A 97 -4.33 -9.04 -1.27
N LYS A 98 -3.21 -9.37 -1.91
CA LYS A 98 -2.86 -10.76 -2.29
C LYS A 98 -2.67 -11.67 -1.08
N LYS A 99 -1.96 -11.22 -0.04
CA LYS A 99 -1.69 -12.02 1.17
C LYS A 99 -2.96 -12.31 1.98
N LEU A 100 -3.87 -11.34 2.01
CA LEU A 100 -5.14 -11.45 2.72
C LEU A 100 -6.24 -12.11 1.89
N ASP A 101 -6.01 -12.34 0.59
CA ASP A 101 -7.01 -12.83 -0.37
C ASP A 101 -8.26 -11.92 -0.43
N VAL A 102 -8.03 -10.60 -0.51
CA VAL A 102 -9.08 -9.57 -0.61
C VAL A 102 -8.81 -8.62 -1.77
N SER A 103 -9.80 -7.85 -2.21
CA SER A 103 -9.59 -6.81 -3.21
C SER A 103 -8.94 -5.54 -2.62
N GLN A 104 -8.18 -4.80 -3.43
CA GLN A 104 -7.54 -3.55 -2.96
C GLN A 104 -8.51 -2.49 -2.42
N PRO A 105 -9.74 -2.30 -2.96
CA PRO A 105 -10.71 -1.36 -2.38
C PRO A 105 -11.15 -1.71 -0.95
N GLU A 106 -11.05 -2.97 -0.54
CA GLU A 106 -11.38 -3.41 0.82
C GLU A 106 -10.32 -2.97 1.85
N LEU A 107 -9.14 -2.59 1.38
CA LEU A 107 -8.07 -2.02 2.18
C LEU A 107 -8.22 -0.50 2.20
N GLN A 108 -8.60 0.06 3.34
CA GLN A 108 -8.76 1.50 3.57
C GLN A 108 -7.71 2.03 4.53
N GLU A 109 -7.51 3.35 4.53
CA GLU A 109 -6.64 4.04 5.48
C GLU A 109 -5.22 3.46 5.62
N LEU A 110 -4.61 3.05 4.50
CA LEU A 110 -3.22 2.59 4.51
C LEU A 110 -2.28 3.71 5.01
N LYS A 111 -1.60 3.46 6.11
CA LYS A 111 -0.56 4.33 6.69
C LYS A 111 0.76 3.58 6.69
N VAL A 112 1.83 4.23 6.23
CA VAL A 112 3.16 3.63 6.11
C VAL A 112 4.19 4.55 6.74
N ASP A 113 4.98 4.00 7.66
CA ASP A 113 6.18 4.61 8.22
C ASP A 113 7.39 3.90 7.59
N TYR A 114 8.03 4.59 6.65
CA TYR A 114 9.17 4.06 5.88
C TYR A 114 10.46 4.01 6.70
N GLU A 115 10.60 4.88 7.71
CA GLU A 115 11.79 4.87 8.58
C GLU A 115 11.77 3.65 9.49
N LYS A 116 10.60 3.35 10.09
CA LYS A 116 10.43 2.17 10.95
C LYS A 116 10.11 0.89 10.19
N LYS A 117 9.89 0.99 8.87
CA LYS A 117 9.46 -0.12 8.01
C LYS A 117 8.19 -0.81 8.55
N THR A 118 7.24 -0.01 9.01
CA THR A 118 5.96 -0.44 9.60
C THR A 118 4.78 0.22 8.90
N GLY A 119 3.59 -0.36 9.03
CA GLY A 119 2.37 0.29 8.58
C GLY A 119 1.11 -0.27 9.21
N SER A 120 -0.01 0.35 8.89
CA SER A 120 -1.33 -0.12 9.28
C SER A 120 -2.34 0.05 8.15
N VAL A 121 -3.37 -0.79 8.15
CA VAL A 121 -4.45 -0.77 7.16
C VAL A 121 -5.77 -1.17 7.81
N PHE A 122 -6.85 -0.46 7.48
CA PHE A 122 -8.19 -0.76 7.97
C PHE A 122 -8.98 -1.60 6.96
N LEU A 123 -9.66 -2.64 7.45
CA LEU A 123 -10.57 -3.48 6.68
C LEU A 123 -12.00 -3.30 7.20
N PRO A 124 -12.82 -2.44 6.56
CA PRO A 124 -14.15 -2.11 7.05
C PRO A 124 -15.09 -3.32 7.14
N LYS A 125 -15.02 -4.24 6.16
CA LYS A 125 -15.84 -5.47 6.15
C LYS A 125 -15.65 -6.33 7.39
N HIS A 126 -14.50 -6.21 8.06
CA HIS A 126 -14.15 -6.97 9.25
C HIS A 126 -14.03 -6.10 10.49
N ASN A 127 -14.30 -4.78 10.37
CA ASN A 127 -14.07 -3.78 11.41
C ASN A 127 -12.71 -3.97 12.11
N LYS A 128 -11.65 -4.18 11.32
CA LYS A 128 -10.33 -4.56 11.83
C LYS A 128 -9.25 -3.70 11.23
N THR A 129 -8.39 -3.15 12.10
CA THR A 129 -7.12 -2.56 11.70
C THR A 129 -6.03 -3.60 11.84
N LEU A 130 -5.25 -3.80 10.79
CA LEU A 130 -4.06 -4.62 10.82
C LEU A 130 -2.82 -3.75 10.94
N ASN A 131 -1.88 -4.18 11.77
CA ASN A 131 -0.53 -3.60 11.83
C ASN A 131 0.43 -4.57 11.16
N PHE A 132 1.43 -4.06 10.45
CA PHE A 132 2.38 -4.89 9.74
C PHE A 132 3.77 -4.27 9.70
N LYS A 133 4.75 -5.12 9.42
CA LYS A 133 6.14 -4.75 9.14
C LYS A 133 6.49 -5.16 7.71
N PHE A 134 7.49 -4.52 7.14
CA PHE A 134 8.03 -4.92 5.85
C PHE A 134 9.54 -4.76 5.83
N SER A 135 10.17 -5.28 4.78
CA SER A 135 11.59 -5.10 4.52
C SER A 135 11.80 -4.39 3.17
N THR A 136 12.96 -3.77 3.03
CA THR A 136 13.29 -2.89 1.90
C THR A 136 14.74 -3.13 1.47
N TYR A 137 14.98 -4.21 0.73
CA TYR A 137 16.30 -4.47 0.16
C TYR A 137 16.18 -4.97 -1.28
N LEU A 138 17.23 -4.74 -2.07
CA LEU A 138 17.41 -5.37 -3.37
C LEU A 138 17.88 -6.82 -3.20
N GLU A 139 17.19 -7.76 -3.84
CA GLU A 139 17.64 -9.14 -3.95
C GLU A 139 18.49 -9.29 -5.22
N LEU A 140 19.81 -9.46 -5.04
CA LEU A 140 20.73 -9.66 -6.17
C LEU A 140 20.74 -11.12 -6.65
N GLY A 141 20.20 -12.04 -5.85
CA GLY A 141 20.19 -13.47 -6.17
C GLY A 141 21.55 -14.12 -5.95
N GLU A 142 21.78 -15.23 -6.66
CA GLU A 142 22.96 -16.07 -6.49
C GLU A 142 24.14 -15.55 -7.33
N LEU A 143 25.21 -15.13 -6.66
CA LEU A 143 26.42 -14.60 -7.29
C LEU A 143 27.54 -15.63 -7.28
N GLN A 144 28.24 -15.76 -8.39
CA GLN A 144 29.38 -16.69 -8.51
C GLN A 144 30.61 -16.15 -7.79
N ALA A 145 31.06 -16.90 -6.78
CA ALA A 145 32.33 -16.65 -6.11
C ALA A 145 33.52 -16.96 -7.02
N GLU A 146 34.64 -16.30 -6.74
CA GLU A 146 35.94 -16.59 -7.32
C GLU A 146 36.86 -17.15 -6.23
N LYS A 147 37.71 -18.11 -6.58
CA LYS A 147 38.77 -18.59 -5.69
C LYS A 147 39.89 -17.54 -5.62
N LYS A 148 40.11 -16.97 -4.43
CA LYS A 148 41.28 -16.12 -4.12
C LYS A 148 41.95 -16.66 -2.87
N ASN A 149 43.21 -17.07 -2.97
CA ASN A 149 44.02 -17.54 -1.84
C ASN A 149 43.31 -18.60 -0.98
N ASN A 150 42.67 -19.60 -1.62
CA ASN A 150 41.85 -20.65 -0.99
C ASN A 150 40.50 -20.22 -0.38
N PHE A 151 40.08 -18.97 -0.55
CA PHE A 151 38.75 -18.50 -0.15
C PHE A 151 37.86 -18.26 -1.37
N SER A 152 36.60 -18.67 -1.28
CA SER A 152 35.55 -18.35 -2.25
C SER A 152 34.93 -16.99 -1.90
N VAL A 153 35.16 -15.97 -2.72
CA VAL A 153 34.65 -14.60 -2.45
C VAL A 153 33.97 -14.04 -3.70
N VAL A 154 32.82 -13.39 -3.51
CA VAL A 154 32.16 -12.61 -4.56
C VAL A 154 32.84 -11.23 -4.66
N SER A 155 33.34 -10.87 -5.83
CA SER A 155 34.01 -9.59 -6.01
C SER A 155 33.03 -8.41 -5.87
N GLN A 156 33.49 -7.31 -5.29
CA GLN A 156 32.67 -6.09 -5.20
C GLN A 156 32.27 -5.58 -6.59
N THR A 157 33.10 -5.76 -7.61
CA THR A 157 32.77 -5.41 -9.00
C THR A 157 31.52 -6.14 -9.48
N LYS A 158 31.45 -7.47 -9.28
CA LYS A 158 30.27 -8.27 -9.63
C LYS A 158 29.01 -7.81 -8.88
N ILE A 159 29.14 -7.56 -7.57
CA ILE A 159 28.03 -7.02 -6.76
C ILE A 159 27.56 -5.69 -7.33
N LYS A 160 28.49 -4.79 -7.67
CA LYS A 160 28.20 -3.46 -8.21
C LYS A 160 27.54 -3.53 -9.60
N GLU A 161 27.95 -4.47 -10.44
CA GLU A 161 27.33 -4.71 -11.75
C GLU A 161 25.89 -5.20 -11.63
N GLU A 162 25.60 -6.16 -10.74
CA GLU A 162 24.23 -6.63 -10.52
C GLU A 162 23.33 -5.56 -9.90
N LEU A 163 23.85 -4.77 -8.96
CA LEU A 163 23.16 -3.60 -8.44
C LEU A 163 22.82 -2.60 -9.55
N ALA A 164 23.77 -2.33 -10.45
CA ALA A 164 23.57 -1.41 -11.57
C ALA A 164 22.49 -1.90 -12.53
N LYS A 165 22.47 -3.21 -12.84
CA LYS A 165 21.41 -3.84 -13.65
C LYS A 165 20.04 -3.71 -12.99
N LYS A 166 19.93 -4.05 -11.70
CA LYS A 166 18.68 -3.97 -10.93
C LYS A 166 18.14 -2.54 -10.86
N LEU A 167 19.03 -1.58 -10.65
CA LEU A 167 18.70 -0.15 -10.56
C LEU A 167 18.62 0.55 -11.92
N LYS A 168 18.84 -0.17 -13.04
CA LYS A 168 18.83 0.37 -14.40
C LYS A 168 19.72 1.60 -14.58
N THR A 169 20.91 1.56 -14.00
CA THR A 169 21.88 2.66 -14.00
C THR A 169 23.28 2.14 -14.33
N ASP A 170 24.23 3.06 -14.48
CA ASP A 170 25.64 2.73 -14.68
C ASP A 170 26.32 2.42 -13.33
N SER A 171 27.18 1.41 -13.30
CA SER A 171 27.94 1.03 -12.09
C SER A 171 28.86 2.15 -11.58
N SER A 172 29.28 3.07 -12.45
CA SER A 172 30.05 4.25 -12.10
C SER A 172 29.26 5.26 -11.26
N LYS A 173 27.93 5.28 -11.39
CA LYS A 173 27.05 6.18 -10.66
C LYS A 173 26.69 5.65 -9.27
N LEU A 174 26.99 4.38 -8.98
CA LEU A 174 26.83 3.80 -7.66
C LEU A 174 28.02 4.14 -6.77
N GLN A 175 27.74 4.68 -5.59
CA GLN A 175 28.74 5.20 -4.66
C GLN A 175 28.65 4.48 -3.31
N GLU A 176 29.72 4.58 -2.51
CA GLU A 176 29.75 4.10 -1.12
C GLU A 176 29.28 2.64 -0.95
N LEU A 177 29.70 1.75 -1.85
CA LEU A 177 29.42 0.33 -1.73
C LEU A 177 30.08 -0.23 -0.46
N LYS A 178 29.27 -0.78 0.44
CA LYS A 178 29.70 -1.50 1.65
C LYS A 178 29.11 -2.90 1.63
N VAL A 179 29.95 -3.90 1.86
CA VAL A 179 29.56 -5.31 1.80
C VAL A 179 29.93 -5.98 3.13
N ASP A 180 28.95 -6.64 3.74
CA ASP A 180 29.12 -7.60 4.83
C ASP A 180 29.08 -9.01 4.22
N TYR A 181 30.26 -9.60 4.05
CA TYR A 181 30.42 -10.93 3.45
C TYR A 181 30.06 -12.08 4.39
N GLU A 182 29.97 -11.84 5.70
CA GLU A 182 29.51 -12.87 6.64
C GLU A 182 28.01 -13.08 6.52
N LYS A 183 27.27 -11.98 6.31
CA LYS A 183 25.81 -12.01 6.14
C LYS A 183 25.35 -12.01 4.69
N ASN A 184 26.27 -11.84 3.74
CA ASN A 184 25.98 -11.60 2.32
C ASN A 184 24.97 -10.46 2.11
N THR A 185 25.16 -9.36 2.85
CA THR A 185 24.34 -8.15 2.76
C THR A 185 25.22 -6.94 2.51
N GLY A 186 24.60 -5.80 2.21
CA GLY A 186 25.35 -4.58 2.06
C GLY A 186 24.47 -3.37 1.82
N THR A 187 25.15 -2.24 1.60
CA THR A 187 24.51 -0.97 1.25
C THR A 187 25.24 -0.31 0.10
N VAL A 188 24.50 0.45 -0.70
CA VAL A 188 25.06 1.27 -1.78
C VAL A 188 24.28 2.58 -1.86
N LYS A 189 24.93 3.69 -2.17
CA LYS A 189 24.20 4.91 -2.54
C LYS A 189 23.90 4.89 -4.02
N GLY A 190 22.61 5.04 -4.33
CA GLY A 190 22.12 5.16 -5.70
C GLY A 190 22.54 6.49 -6.32
N PRO A 191 22.36 6.65 -7.65
CA PRO A 191 22.69 7.87 -8.36
C PRO A 191 21.89 9.09 -7.88
N LYS A 192 20.69 8.86 -7.37
CA LYS A 192 19.68 9.90 -7.08
C LYS A 192 19.18 9.87 -5.64
N SER A 193 19.60 8.89 -4.83
CA SER A 193 19.19 8.76 -3.44
C SER A 193 20.26 9.27 -2.48
N SER A 194 19.87 10.11 -1.53
CA SER A 194 20.74 10.50 -0.41
C SER A 194 20.91 9.34 0.59
N ASN A 195 19.86 8.54 0.76
CA ASN A 195 19.83 7.39 1.64
C ASN A 195 20.43 6.15 0.97
N PRO A 196 21.23 5.35 1.69
CA PRO A 196 21.73 4.07 1.19
C PRO A 196 20.58 3.09 0.90
N ILE A 197 20.74 2.35 -0.18
CA ILE A 197 19.89 1.23 -0.56
C ILE A 197 20.51 -0.04 0.03
N GLU A 198 19.73 -0.78 0.82
CA GLU A 198 20.13 -2.09 1.35
C GLU A 198 20.02 -3.15 0.24
N PHE A 199 20.92 -4.12 0.25
CA PHE A 199 20.85 -5.28 -0.64
C PHE A 199 21.30 -6.55 0.07
N ARG A 200 20.91 -7.69 -0.51
CA ARG A 200 21.40 -9.01 -0.12
C ARG A 200 21.65 -9.88 -1.35
N PHE A 201 22.48 -10.89 -1.17
CA PHE A 201 22.82 -11.86 -2.20
C PHE A 201 23.07 -13.23 -1.57
N SER A 202 23.09 -14.27 -2.40
CA SER A 202 23.60 -15.58 -2.03
C SER A 202 24.85 -15.90 -2.83
N VAL A 203 25.64 -16.87 -2.36
CA VAL A 203 26.92 -17.22 -2.97
C VAL A 203 26.82 -18.61 -3.60
N LYS A 204 27.14 -18.71 -4.88
CA LYS A 204 27.45 -20.00 -5.52
C LYS A 204 28.93 -20.27 -5.33
N GLU A 205 29.27 -21.37 -4.67
CA GLU A 205 30.66 -21.78 -4.53
C GLU A 205 31.30 -22.09 -5.88
N ALA A 206 32.56 -21.69 -6.03
CA ALA A 206 33.36 -22.02 -7.19
C ALA A 206 33.71 -23.51 -7.14
N LYS A 207 33.32 -24.26 -8.18
CA LYS A 207 33.78 -25.65 -8.37
C LYS A 207 35.31 -25.69 -8.49
#